data_AF-A0A162QQM9-F1
#
_entry.id   AF-A0A162QQM9-F1
#
_cell.length_a   1.000
_cell.length_b   1.000
_cell.length_c   1.000
_cell.angle_alpha   90.00
_cell.angle_beta   90.00
_cell.angle_gamma   90.00
#
_symmetry.space_group_name_H-M   'P 1'
#
loop_
_entity.id
_entity.type
_entity.pdbx_description
1 polymer ?
#
loop_
_entity_poly.entity_id
_entity_poly.type
_entity_poly.pdbx_seq_one_letter_code
_entity_poly.pdbx_strand_id
1 'polypeptide(L)'
;MVAFKKMWDDVSIILSNDEFKDIQIIEKYKSGFVVMDENKTHFVTKDDFVDFWCNMLCFNKVEKDQILNNEKSGLKYVYEIIKTLPYINENEGILKLTE
;
A
#
# COMPACT_ATOMS: atom_id res chain seq x y z
N MET A 1 5.36 14.52 10.46
CA MET A 1 5.55 13.04 10.44
C MET A 1 4.22 12.37 10.72
N VAL A 2 3.68 11.60 9.78
CA VAL A 2 2.40 10.90 9.96
C VAL A 2 2.65 9.57 10.68
N ALA A 3 2.01 9.39 11.83
CA ALA A 3 2.13 8.16 12.61
C ALA A 3 1.51 6.98 11.85
N PHE A 4 2.14 5.80 11.94
CA PHE A 4 1.65 4.57 11.29
C PHE A 4 0.18 4.28 11.59
N LYS A 5 -0.28 4.51 12.83
CA LYS A 5 -1.69 4.31 13.20
C LYS A 5 -2.63 5.13 12.32
N LYS A 6 -2.33 6.42 12.11
CA LYS A 6 -3.15 7.29 11.25
C LYS A 6 -3.16 6.76 9.83
N MET A 7 -1.99 6.37 9.30
CA MET A 7 -1.90 5.76 7.98
C MET A 7 -2.74 4.51 7.83
N TRP A 8 -2.66 3.60 8.81
CA TRP A 8 -3.45 2.38 8.79
C TRP A 8 -4.96 2.64 8.89
N ASP A 9 -5.37 3.63 9.70
CA ASP A 9 -6.76 4.03 9.83
C ASP A 9 -7.28 4.60 8.48
N ASP A 10 -6.49 5.44 7.81
CA ASP A 10 -6.83 5.98 6.48
C ASP A 10 -6.93 4.87 5.42
N VAL A 11 -5.96 3.95 5.37
CA VAL A 11 -6.00 2.76 4.49
C VAL A 11 -7.25 1.93 4.76
N SER A 12 -7.59 1.72 6.03
CA SER A 12 -8.78 0.93 6.41
C SER A 12 -10.07 1.59 5.92
N ILE A 13 -10.15 2.92 5.91
CA ILE A 13 -11.28 3.67 5.36
C ILE A 13 -11.37 3.47 3.84
N ILE A 14 -10.25 3.64 3.11
CA ILE A 14 -10.23 3.51 1.65
C ILE A 14 -10.61 2.08 1.24
N LEU A 15 -10.07 1.07 1.92
CA LEU A 15 -10.43 -0.32 1.70
C LEU A 15 -11.92 -0.59 2.00
N SER A 16 -12.51 0.09 2.98
CA SER A 16 -13.94 -0.09 3.32
C SER A 16 -14.87 0.58 2.31
N ASN A 17 -14.41 1.63 1.63
CA ASN A 17 -15.19 2.38 0.64
C ASN A 17 -15.13 1.78 -0.79
N ASP A 18 -14.39 0.69 -1.00
CA ASP A 18 -14.21 0.04 -2.32
C ASP A 18 -13.72 1.01 -3.41
N GLU A 19 -12.87 1.98 -3.05
CA GLU A 19 -12.39 3.01 -3.98
C GLU A 19 -11.39 2.49 -5.03
N PHE A 20 -10.95 1.23 -4.95
CA PHE A 20 -9.99 0.63 -5.88
C PHE A 20 -10.69 -0.07 -7.05
N LYS A 21 -10.92 0.67 -8.14
CA LYS A 21 -11.50 0.11 -9.38
C LYS A 21 -10.61 -0.91 -10.07
N ASP A 22 -9.29 -0.80 -9.88
CA ASP A 22 -8.28 -1.59 -10.60
C ASP A 22 -7.70 -2.74 -9.76
N ILE A 23 -8.17 -2.94 -8.53
CA ILE A 23 -7.72 -4.03 -7.64
C ILE A 23 -8.91 -4.91 -7.27
N GLN A 24 -8.88 -6.17 -7.72
CA GLN A 24 -9.92 -7.14 -7.39
C GLN A 24 -9.69 -7.71 -5.98
N ILE A 25 -10.22 -7.02 -4.97
CA ILE A 25 -10.22 -7.50 -3.58
C ILE A 25 -11.33 -8.54 -3.42
N ILE A 26 -10.95 -9.79 -3.13
CA ILE A 26 -11.89 -10.92 -2.99
C ILE A 26 -12.30 -11.17 -1.54
N GLU A 27 -11.46 -10.77 -0.57
CA GLU A 27 -11.74 -10.92 0.86
C GLU A 27 -11.06 -9.81 1.67
N LYS A 28 -11.74 -9.32 2.70
CA LYS A 28 -11.21 -8.33 3.65
C LYS A 28 -11.31 -8.88 5.05
N TYR A 29 -10.27 -8.68 5.85
CA TYR A 29 -10.23 -9.06 7.25
C TYR A 29 -9.54 -7.97 8.07
N LYS A 30 -9.62 -8.07 9.40
CA LYS A 30 -9.20 -6.98 10.31
C LYS A 30 -7.74 -6.53 10.12
N SER A 31 -6.88 -7.42 9.66
CA SER A 31 -5.44 -7.21 9.53
C SER A 31 -4.95 -7.28 8.08
N GLY A 32 -5.82 -7.14 7.08
CA GLY A 32 -5.41 -7.24 5.70
C GLY A 32 -6.55 -7.56 4.74
N PHE A 33 -6.17 -7.95 3.53
CA PHE A 33 -7.09 -8.31 2.47
C PHE A 33 -6.43 -9.29 1.50
N VAL A 34 -7.26 -9.89 0.65
CA VAL A 34 -6.84 -10.83 -0.38
C VAL A 34 -7.17 -10.24 -1.73
N VAL A 35 -6.18 -10.20 -2.61
CA VAL A 35 -6.32 -9.75 -3.99
C VAL A 35 -6.20 -10.95 -4.92
N MET A 36 -7.00 -10.97 -5.98
CA MET A 36 -6.86 -11.91 -7.08
C MET A 36 -6.35 -11.19 -8.33
N ASP A 37 -5.31 -11.74 -8.95
CA ASP A 37 -4.71 -11.19 -10.16
C ASP A 37 -4.18 -12.32 -11.05
N GLU A 38 -4.60 -12.37 -12.32
CA GLU A 38 -4.20 -13.39 -13.31
C GLU A 38 -4.17 -14.85 -12.76
N ASN A 39 -5.21 -15.25 -12.01
CA ASN A 39 -5.33 -16.55 -11.33
C ASN A 39 -4.33 -16.81 -10.18
N LYS A 40 -3.64 -15.79 -9.69
CA LYS A 40 -2.84 -15.82 -8.46
C LYS A 40 -3.55 -15.07 -7.35
N THR A 41 -3.46 -15.62 -6.16
CA THR A 41 -4.01 -15.03 -4.95
C THR A 41 -2.88 -14.40 -4.15
N HIS A 42 -3.02 -13.12 -3.85
CA HIS A 42 -2.07 -12.34 -3.08
C HIS A 42 -2.67 -11.97 -1.73
N PHE A 43 -2.00 -12.38 -0.67
CA PHE A 43 -2.34 -11.98 0.68
C PHE A 43 -1.58 -10.71 0.99
N VAL A 44 -2.31 -9.64 1.32
CA VAL A 44 -1.72 -8.39 1.76
C VAL A 44 -2.12 -8.17 3.19
N THR A 45 -1.13 -8.11 4.07
CA THR A 45 -1.33 -8.01 5.51
C THR A 45 -0.90 -6.64 6.02
N LYS A 46 -1.37 -6.28 7.21
CA LYS A 46 -0.96 -5.07 7.92
C LYS A 46 0.56 -4.98 8.08
N ASP A 47 1.26 -6.10 8.23
CA ASP A 47 2.70 -6.12 8.38
C ASP A 47 3.42 -5.66 7.10
N ASP A 48 2.85 -5.97 5.92
CA ASP A 48 3.38 -5.44 4.65
C ASP A 48 3.29 -3.90 4.59
N PHE A 49 2.25 -3.32 5.20
CA PHE A 49 2.14 -1.87 5.36
C PHE A 49 3.10 -1.31 6.40
N VAL A 50 3.37 -2.05 7.49
CA VAL A 50 4.36 -1.65 8.51
C VAL A 50 5.74 -1.57 7.87
N ASP A 51 6.15 -2.61 7.15
CA ASP A 51 7.44 -2.69 6.47
C ASP A 51 7.59 -1.54 5.46
N PHE A 52 6.57 -1.37 4.61
CA PHE A 52 6.54 -0.29 3.60
C PHE A 52 6.65 1.09 4.25
N TRP A 53 5.84 1.35 5.28
CA TRP A 53 5.79 2.64 5.94
C TRP A 53 7.08 2.97 6.69
N CYS A 54 7.66 1.99 7.38
CA CYS A 54 8.96 2.14 8.03
C CYS A 54 10.05 2.50 7.00
N ASN A 55 10.08 1.80 5.86
CA ASN A 55 11.02 2.11 4.79
C ASN A 55 10.85 3.54 4.28
N MET A 56 9.61 3.96 4.04
CA MET A 56 9.27 5.30 3.59
C MET A 56 9.71 6.38 4.59
N LEU A 57 9.49 6.16 5.90
CA LEU A 57 9.90 7.10 6.94
C LEU A 57 11.43 7.19 7.08
N CYS A 58 12.13 6.07 6.92
CA CYS A 58 13.59 6.03 7.00
C CYS A 58 14.28 6.74 5.84
N PHE A 59 13.81 6.54 4.61
CA PHE A 59 14.46 7.07 3.41
C PHE A 59 13.78 8.31 2.83
N ASN A 60 12.64 8.71 3.40
CA ASN A 60 11.76 9.77 2.89
C ASN A 60 11.32 9.57 1.42
N LYS A 61 11.41 8.34 0.91
CA LYS A 61 10.95 7.95 -0.42
C LYS A 61 10.79 6.44 -0.55
N VAL A 62 9.94 6.01 -1.48
CA VAL A 62 9.89 4.62 -1.97
C VAL A 62 9.76 4.65 -3.50
N GLU A 63 10.61 3.90 -4.19
CA GLU A 63 10.63 3.82 -5.66
C GLU A 63 9.87 2.60 -6.15
N LYS A 64 9.02 2.78 -7.17
CA LYS A 64 8.18 1.71 -7.75
C LYS A 64 9.03 0.55 -8.28
N ASP A 65 10.20 0.81 -8.84
CA ASP A 65 11.11 -0.23 -9.33
C ASP A 65 11.62 -1.14 -8.21
N GLN A 66 11.82 -0.61 -6.99
CA GLN A 66 12.21 -1.43 -5.84
C GLN A 66 11.07 -2.38 -5.42
N ILE A 67 9.82 -1.99 -5.69
CA ILE A 67 8.64 -2.80 -5.41
C ILE A 67 8.41 -3.86 -6.49
N LEU A 68 8.55 -3.48 -7.76
CA LEU A 68 8.35 -4.39 -8.91
C LEU A 68 9.43 -5.47 -9.00
N ASN A 69 10.66 -5.17 -8.57
CA ASN A 69 11.77 -6.13 -8.56
C ASN A 69 11.75 -7.08 -7.36
N ASN A 70 10.84 -6.89 -6.41
CA ASN A 70 10.74 -7.74 -5.22
C ASN A 70 9.71 -8.86 -5.47
N GLU A 71 10.13 -10.12 -5.31
CA GLU A 71 9.26 -11.30 -5.56
C GLU A 71 8.04 -11.37 -4.62
N LYS A 72 8.00 -10.54 -3.57
CA LYS A 72 6.80 -10.30 -2.75
C LYS A 72 5.74 -9.55 -3.55
N SER A 73 5.02 -10.31 -4.37
CA SER A 73 3.90 -9.89 -5.20
C SER A 73 2.79 -9.08 -4.51
N GLY A 74 2.70 -9.10 -3.18
CA GLY A 74 1.76 -8.28 -2.40
C GLY A 74 2.14 -6.79 -2.31
N LEU A 75 3.43 -6.44 -2.39
CA LEU A 75 3.90 -5.07 -2.17
C LEU A 75 3.43 -4.08 -3.24
N LYS A 76 3.16 -4.55 -4.46
CA LYS A 76 2.59 -3.70 -5.52
C LYS A 76 1.23 -3.13 -5.13
N TYR A 77 0.41 -3.92 -4.43
CA TYR A 77 -0.90 -3.43 -3.97
C TYR A 77 -0.76 -2.46 -2.81
N VAL A 78 0.19 -2.70 -1.91
CA VAL A 78 0.54 -1.73 -0.86
C VAL A 78 0.95 -0.40 -1.47
N TYR A 79 1.80 -0.41 -2.50
CA TYR A 79 2.20 0.80 -3.22
C TYR A 79 1.01 1.55 -3.81
N GLU A 80 0.14 0.86 -4.56
CA GLU A 80 -1.03 1.50 -5.21
C GLU A 80 -2.03 2.04 -4.18
N ILE A 81 -2.16 1.40 -3.01
CA ILE A 81 -3.00 1.90 -1.91
C ILE A 81 -2.37 3.10 -1.20
N ILE A 82 -1.09 3.03 -0.85
CA ILE A 82 -0.40 4.14 -0.17
C ILE A 82 -0.37 5.38 -1.06
N LYS A 83 -0.25 5.21 -2.38
CA LYS A 83 -0.30 6.29 -3.36
C LYS A 83 -1.59 7.13 -3.28
N THR A 84 -2.72 6.57 -2.85
CA THR A 84 -4.00 7.30 -2.77
C THR A 84 -4.16 8.12 -1.49
N LEU A 85 -3.24 7.99 -0.52
CA LEU A 85 -3.33 8.70 0.74
C LEU A 85 -3.12 10.21 0.54
N PRO A 86 -3.86 11.06 1.28
CA PRO A 86 -3.88 12.51 1.06
C PRO A 86 -2.57 13.23 1.38
N TYR A 87 -1.64 12.58 2.07
CA TYR A 87 -0.32 13.10 2.42
C TYR A 87 0.82 12.37 1.68
N ILE A 88 0.50 11.71 0.57
CA ILE A 88 1.47 11.04 -0.29
C ILE A 88 1.45 11.71 -1.64
N ASN A 89 2.62 12.10 -2.11
CA ASN A 89 2.83 12.54 -3.48
C ASN A 89 3.55 11.45 -4.25
N GLU A 90 3.05 11.16 -5.45
CA GLU A 90 3.73 10.31 -6.43
C GLU A 90 4.26 11.17 -7.56
N ASN A 91 5.56 11.06 -7.84
CA ASN A 91 6.19 11.71 -8.99
C ASN A 91 7.17 10.73 -9.64
N GLU A 92 6.98 10.46 -10.93
CA GLU A 92 7.83 9.57 -11.74
C GLU A 92 8.08 8.19 -11.08
N GLY A 93 7.06 7.60 -10.45
CA GLY A 93 7.18 6.30 -9.78
C GLY A 93 7.84 6.37 -8.39
N ILE A 94 8.00 7.55 -7.82
CA ILE A 94 8.57 7.74 -6.48
C ILE A 94 7.48 8.29 -5.55
N LEU A 95 7.15 7.54 -4.49
CA LEU A 95 6.29 8.02 -3.41
C LEU A 95 7.10 8.79 -2.38
N LYS A 96 6.60 9.95 -1.98
CA LYS A 96 7.14 10.76 -0.88
C LYS A 96 6.00 11.29 -0.01
N LEU A 97 6.31 11.56 1.25
CA LEU A 97 5.40 12.30 2.11
C LEU A 97 5.34 13.75 1.61
N THR A 98 4.14 14.33 1.54
CA THR A 98 4.01 15.78 1.45
C THR A 98 4.49 16.41 2.75
N GLU A 99 5.27 17.48 2.62
CA GLU A 99 5.66 18.33 3.76
C GLU A 99 4.47 19.14 4.28
#